data_AF-A0A948CSC8-F1
#
_entry.id   AF-A0A948CSC8-F1
#
_cell.length_a   1.000
_cell.length_b   1.000
_cell.length_c   1.000
_cell.angle_alpha   90.00
_cell.angle_beta   90.00
_cell.angle_gamma   90.00
#
_symmetry.space_group_name_H-M   'P 1'
#
loop_
_entity.id
_entity.type
_entity.pdbx_description
1 polymer ?
#
loop_
_entity_poly.entity_id
_entity_poly.type
_entity_poly.pdbx_seq_one_letter_code
_entity_poly.pdbx_strand_id
1 'polypeptide(L)' 'PRQRFSTLAVQLVIPLQDRFLSADLYSEISEWVPNLTVCHVDGGHWLPLSHSTELTMLIAGFVNQRAP' A
#
# COMPACT_ATOMS: atom_id res chain seq x y z
N PRO A 1 17.57 3.66 21.15
CA PRO A 1 17.04 2.90 19.98
C PRO A 1 17.60 3.49 18.68
N ARG A 2 18.00 2.67 17.69
CA ARG A 2 18.35 3.17 16.34
C ARG A 2 17.11 3.20 15.47
N GLN A 3 16.93 4.24 14.65
CA GLN A 3 15.91 4.25 13.60
C GLN A 3 16.19 3.11 12.61
N ARG A 4 15.13 2.42 12.17
CA ARG A 4 15.20 1.32 11.22
C ARG A 4 14.21 1.60 10.10
N PHE A 5 14.71 1.55 8.88
CA PHE A 5 13.94 1.74 7.65
C PHE A 5 13.75 0.40 6.96
N SER A 6 12.69 0.26 6.16
CA SER A 6 12.58 -0.89 5.25
C SER A 6 13.66 -0.79 4.17
N THR A 7 14.42 -1.87 3.96
CA THR A 7 15.35 -1.98 2.83
C THR A 7 14.74 -2.69 1.62
N LEU A 8 13.50 -3.18 1.76
CA LEU A 8 12.76 -3.86 0.70
C LEU A 8 11.76 -2.90 0.05
N ALA A 9 11.43 -3.17 -1.20
CA ALA A 9 10.32 -2.52 -1.87
C ALA A 9 9.01 -2.84 -1.14
N VAL A 10 8.16 -1.82 -0.99
CA VAL A 10 6.84 -1.94 -0.34
C VAL A 10 5.78 -1.30 -1.23
N GLN A 11 4.65 -1.97 -1.37
CA GLN A 11 3.43 -1.39 -1.91
C GLN A 11 2.42 -1.17 -0.78
N LEU A 12 1.89 0.03 -0.68
CA LEU A 12 0.80 0.38 0.21
C LEU A 12 -0.46 0.60 -0.64
N VAL A 13 -1.47 -0.23 -0.43
CA VAL A 13 -2.79 -0.11 -1.08
C VAL A 13 -3.78 0.49 -0.09
N ILE A 14 -4.28 1.69 -0.38
CA ILE A 14 -5.14 2.49 0.51
C ILE A 14 -6.59 2.49 -0.01
N PRO A 15 -7.53 1.84 0.69
CA PRO A 15 -8.96 2.00 0.42
C PRO A 15 -9.45 3.39 0.85
N LEU A 16 -9.93 4.20 -0.09
CA LEU A 16 -10.32 5.60 0.16
C LEU A 16 -11.61 5.76 0.99
N GLN A 17 -12.44 4.73 1.06
CA GLN A 17 -13.72 4.74 1.79
C GLN A 17 -13.67 3.87 3.06
N ASP A 18 -12.47 3.55 3.56
CA ASP A 18 -12.31 2.78 4.80
C ASP A 18 -12.73 3.62 6.01
N ARG A 19 -13.68 3.08 6.79
CA ARG A 19 -14.24 3.72 7.98
C ARG A 19 -13.40 3.53 9.24
N PHE A 20 -12.40 2.65 9.18
CA PHE A 20 -11.55 2.28 10.32
C PHE A 20 -10.14 2.86 10.18
N LEU A 21 -9.59 2.86 8.96
CA LEU A 21 -8.23 3.32 8.68
C LEU A 21 -8.25 4.40 7.59
N SER A 22 -8.26 5.68 8.01
CA SER A 22 -8.16 6.82 7.09
C SER A 22 -6.82 6.82 6.33
N ALA A 23 -6.84 7.31 5.09
CA ALA A 23 -5.64 7.54 4.29
C ALA A 23 -4.59 8.42 5.02
N ASP A 24 -5.05 9.37 5.85
CA ASP A 24 -4.17 10.29 6.58
C ASP A 24 -3.23 9.60 7.56
N LEU A 25 -3.60 8.40 8.05
CA LEU A 25 -2.75 7.58 8.93
C LEU A 25 -1.42 7.19 8.27
N TYR A 26 -1.37 7.22 6.94
CA TYR A 26 -0.21 6.79 6.18
C TYR A 26 0.64 7.95 5.64
N SER A 27 0.28 9.20 5.95
CA SER A 27 0.93 10.41 5.41
C SER A 27 2.44 10.47 5.63
N GLU A 28 2.95 9.92 6.73
CA GLU A 28 4.38 9.94 7.10
C GLU A 28 5.10 8.62 6.78
N ILE A 29 4.44 7.62 6.19
CA ILE A 29 5.03 6.27 6.01
C ILE A 29 6.22 6.27 5.04
N SER A 30 6.28 7.23 4.12
CA SER A 30 7.39 7.42 3.19
C SER A 30 8.70 7.73 3.90
N GLU A 31 8.67 8.31 5.11
CA GLU A 31 9.88 8.57 5.91
C GLU A 31 10.57 7.27 6.33
N TRP A 32 9.79 6.19 6.48
CA TRP A 32 10.26 4.90 7.00
C TRP A 32 10.55 3.88 5.89
N VAL A 33 10.07 4.15 4.67
CA VAL A 33 10.06 3.21 3.54
C VAL A 33 10.56 3.94 2.28
N PRO A 34 11.88 3.96 2.03
CA PRO A 34 12.48 4.68 0.90
C PRO A 34 12.02 4.20 -0.48
N ASN A 35 11.67 2.92 -0.60
CA ASN A 35 11.13 2.33 -1.83
C ASN A 35 9.65 1.99 -1.63
N LEU A 36 8.82 3.03 -1.58
CA LEU A 36 7.38 2.94 -1.37
C LEU A 36 6.62 3.25 -2.66
N THR A 37 5.71 2.36 -3.03
CA THR A 37 4.66 2.62 -4.03
C THR A 37 3.32 2.74 -3.33
N VAL A 38 2.60 3.85 -3.55
CA VAL A 38 1.26 4.06 -2.97
C VAL A 38 0.20 3.93 -4.07
N CYS A 39 -0.81 3.10 -3.82
CA CYS A 39 -1.96 2.90 -4.70
C CYS A 39 -3.23 3.23 -3.93
N HIS A 40 -4.04 4.16 -4.45
CA HIS A 40 -5.35 4.46 -3.89
C HIS A 40 -6.42 3.68 -4.65
N VAL A 41 -7.34 3.06 -3.91
CA VAL A 41 -8.44 2.29 -4.51
C VAL A 41 -9.76 2.79 -3.97
N ASP A 42 -10.73 2.96 -4.87
CA ASP A 42 -12.07 3.40 -4.52
C ASP A 42 -12.88 2.28 -3.88
N GLY A 43 -12.63 2.02 -2.61
CA GLY A 43 -13.26 0.92 -1.87
C GLY A 43 -13.19 1.11 -0.36
N GLY A 44 -13.96 0.30 0.35
CA GLY A 44 -13.97 0.27 1.81
C GLY A 44 -12.99 -0.74 2.39
N HIS A 45 -13.06 -0.91 3.71
CA HIS A 45 -12.18 -1.80 4.49
C HIS A 45 -12.04 -3.22 3.92
N TRP A 46 -13.15 -3.79 3.43
CA TRP A 46 -13.18 -5.11 2.82
C TRP A 46 -12.80 -5.09 1.34
N LEU A 47 -11.76 -4.33 0.99
CA LEU A 47 -11.19 -4.27 -0.36
C LEU A 47 -10.82 -5.66 -0.90
N PRO A 48 -10.22 -6.58 -0.13
CA PRO A 48 -9.91 -7.93 -0.64
C PRO A 48 -11.14 -8.74 -1.06
N LEU A 49 -12.31 -8.45 -0.48
CA LEU A 49 -13.58 -9.11 -0.81
C LEU A 49 -14.30 -8.41 -1.97
N SER A 50 -14.40 -7.08 -1.91
CA SER A 50 -15.21 -6.29 -2.86
C SER A 50 -14.48 -5.98 -4.18
N HIS A 51 -13.15 -5.84 -4.15
CA HIS A 51 -12.32 -5.44 -5.29
C HIS A 51 -11.18 -6.45 -5.52
N SER A 52 -11.48 -7.74 -5.37
CA SER A 52 -10.49 -8.83 -5.41
C SER A 52 -9.67 -8.86 -6.71
N THR A 53 -10.29 -8.62 -7.87
CA THR A 53 -9.61 -8.56 -9.17
C THR A 53 -8.62 -7.40 -9.24
N GLU A 54 -9.05 -6.20 -8.85
CA GLU A 54 -8.20 -5.00 -8.87
C GLU A 54 -7.02 -5.15 -7.90
N LEU A 55 -7.28 -5.61 -6.67
CA LEU A 55 -6.25 -5.86 -5.67
C LEU A 55 -5.24 -6.92 -6.18
N THR A 56 -5.71 -7.98 -6.84
CA THR A 56 -4.83 -9.00 -7.40
C THR A 56 -3.94 -8.44 -8.51
N MET A 57 -4.47 -7.57 -9.36
CA MET A 57 -3.67 -6.91 -10.42
C MET A 57 -2.59 -6.00 -9.83
N LEU A 58 -2.91 -5.24 -8.77
CA LEU A 58 -1.94 -4.40 -8.06
C LEU A 58 -0.80 -5.24 -7.47
N ILE A 59 -1.14 -6.34 -6.80
CA ILE A 59 -0.16 -7.26 -6.21
C ILE A 59 0.69 -7.92 -7.29
N ALA A 60 0.08 -8.47 -8.34
CA ALA A 60 0.80 -9.14 -9.42
C ALA A 60 1.71 -8.14 -10.18
N GLY A 61 1.22 -6.92 -10.42
CA GLY A 61 2.00 -5.85 -11.02
C GLY A 61 3.20 -5.47 -10.17
N PHE A 62 3.03 -5.39 -8.85
CA PHE A 62 4.12 -5.08 -7.93
C PHE A 62 5.18 -6.19 -7.86
N VAL A 63 4.76 -7.45 -7.75
CA VAL A 63 5.68 -8.60 -7.69
C VAL A 63 6.49 -8.76 -8.99
N ASN A 64 5.87 -8.45 -10.13
CA ASN A 64 6.53 -8.57 -11.43
C ASN A 64 7.40 -7.35 -11.79
N GLN A 65 7.30 -6.25 -11.06
CA GLN A 65 8.25 -5.14 -11.19
C GLN A 65 9.59 -5.59 -10.61
N ARG A 66 10.63 -5.65 -11.46
CA ARG A 66 11.99 -5.74 -10.95
C ARG A 66 12.29 -4.45 -10.19
N ALA A 67 12.58 -4.55 -8.89
CA ALA A 67 13.21 -3.45 -8.18
C ALA A 67 14.49 -3.05 -8.95
N PRO A 68 14.75 -1.74 -9.15
CA PRO A 68 15.98 -1.28 -9.79
C PRO A 68 17.24 -1.78 -9.06
#